data_AF-A0A7C7ZPS3-F1
#
_entry.id   AF-A0A7C7ZPS3-F1
#
_cell.length_a   1.000
_cell.length_b   1.000
_cell.length_c   1.000
_cell.angle_alpha   90.00
_cell.angle_beta   90.00
_cell.angle_gamma   90.00
#
_symmetry.space_group_name_H-M   'P 1'
#
loop_
_entity.id
_entity.type
_entity.pdbx_description
1 polymer ?
#
loop_
_entity_poly.entity_id
_entity_poly.type
_entity_poly.pdbx_seq_one_letter_code
_entity_poly.pdbx_strand_id
1 'polypeptide(L)'
;MCTVCGCSETNHSHSHDHDHDHSHSHDHDHDHSHSHDHDHSHDQSHDHQHHYGKGSAGLHIAGMSQEKIVQVELDILSKNNDYAGNNRAYFLDKGILALNLVSSPGSGKTSILETSLVKLKDEFSLKVIEGDQQTTNDADRINKTGVDAVQVNTGKGCHLDANMVGNAFDTLNIEEDSLLFIENVGNLVCPAAFDLGEYCKV
;
A
#
# COMPACT_ATOMS: atom_id res chain seq x y z
N MET A 1 11.99 -13.94 3.60
CA MET A 1 12.34 -12.68 2.92
C MET A 1 11.15 -12.28 2.09
N CYS A 2 10.51 -11.17 2.44
CA CYS A 2 9.29 -10.70 1.77
C CYS A 2 9.70 -10.00 0.47
N THR A 3 9.55 -10.67 -0.66
CA THR A 3 9.95 -10.17 -2.00
C THR A 3 8.93 -9.22 -2.62
N VAL A 4 7.90 -8.80 -1.88
CA VAL A 4 6.80 -7.95 -2.38
C VAL A 4 7.01 -6.46 -2.07
N CYS A 5 8.10 -6.10 -1.36
CA CYS A 5 8.43 -4.69 -1.12
C CYS A 5 9.78 -4.38 -1.76
N GLY A 6 9.78 -3.51 -2.78
CA GLY A 6 10.95 -3.03 -3.51
C GLY A 6 11.89 -2.11 -2.70
N CYS A 7 12.14 -2.45 -1.44
CA CYS A 7 13.12 -1.79 -0.60
C CYS A 7 14.33 -2.71 -0.46
N SER A 8 15.24 -2.66 -1.43
CA SER A 8 16.59 -3.18 -1.26
C SER A 8 17.29 -2.39 -0.16
N GLU A 9 17.79 -3.09 0.84
CA GLU A 9 18.51 -2.58 2.00
C GLU A 9 19.69 -1.67 1.59
N THR A 10 19.59 -0.37 1.87
CA THR A 10 20.76 0.50 1.95
C THR A 10 21.37 0.36 3.34
N ASN A 11 22.35 -0.53 3.47
CA ASN A 11 23.31 -0.49 4.57
C ASN A 11 24.20 0.75 4.40
N HIS A 12 23.83 1.86 5.01
CA HIS A 12 24.74 2.97 5.27
C HIS A 12 24.89 3.16 6.78
N SER A 13 25.85 2.44 7.34
CA SER A 13 26.43 2.77 8.64
C SER A 13 27.44 3.90 8.45
N HIS A 14 27.11 5.10 8.93
CA HIS A 14 28.11 6.14 9.16
C HIS A 14 27.91 6.75 10.53
N SER A 15 28.71 6.29 11.48
CA SER A 15 29.02 6.96 12.73
C SER A 15 30.43 7.52 12.62
N HIS A 16 30.60 8.83 12.67
CA HIS A 16 31.86 9.45 13.11
C HIS A 16 31.57 10.84 13.69
N ASP A 17 31.62 10.93 15.02
CA ASP A 17 31.95 12.17 15.73
C ASP A 17 33.46 12.40 15.59
N HIS A 18 33.86 13.57 15.11
CA HIS A 18 35.17 14.15 15.42
C HIS A 18 35.10 15.68 15.34
N ASP A 19 35.12 16.31 16.51
CA ASP A 19 35.63 17.67 16.69
C ASP A 19 37.14 17.65 16.46
N HIS A 20 37.64 18.39 15.48
CA HIS A 20 39.01 18.91 15.47
C HIS A 20 39.09 20.27 14.78
N ASP A 21 39.46 21.25 15.58
CA ASP A 21 39.80 22.61 15.22
C ASP A 21 41.30 22.65 14.89
N HIS A 22 41.67 22.87 13.62
CA HIS A 22 43.05 23.21 13.24
C HIS A 22 43.12 24.04 11.96
N SER A 23 43.51 25.30 12.15
CA SER A 23 44.02 26.20 11.12
C SER A 23 45.44 25.80 10.71
N HIS A 24 45.69 25.52 9.42
CA HIS A 24 47.03 25.71 8.82
C HIS A 24 46.94 26.06 7.34
N SER A 25 47.48 27.23 7.02
CA SER A 25 47.84 27.71 5.69
C SER A 25 49.17 27.11 5.25
N HIS A 26 49.24 26.51 4.08
CA HIS A 26 50.50 26.38 3.33
C HIS A 26 50.24 26.43 1.83
N ASP A 27 50.70 27.51 1.21
CA ASP A 27 51.02 27.61 -0.21
C ASP A 27 52.18 26.68 -0.54
N HIS A 28 52.04 25.84 -1.57
CA HIS A 28 53.16 25.35 -2.35
C HIS A 28 52.75 25.16 -3.81
N ASP A 29 53.23 26.07 -4.65
CA ASP A 29 53.40 25.88 -6.09
C ASP A 29 54.43 24.78 -6.32
N HIS A 30 54.05 23.73 -7.06
CA HIS A 30 54.97 22.96 -7.89
C HIS A 30 54.28 22.46 -9.15
N ASP A 31 54.63 23.09 -10.26
CA ASP A 31 54.65 22.50 -11.60
C ASP A 31 55.44 21.19 -11.56
N HIS A 32 54.88 20.10 -12.09
CA HIS A 32 55.62 19.15 -12.94
C HIS A 32 54.68 18.22 -13.72
N SER A 33 54.88 18.31 -15.03
CA SER A 33 54.45 17.42 -16.11
C SER A 33 54.69 15.94 -15.85
N HIS A 34 53.70 15.09 -16.13
CA HIS A 34 53.95 13.78 -16.75
C HIS A 34 52.83 13.42 -17.73
N SER A 35 53.25 13.19 -18.96
CA SER A 35 52.49 12.59 -20.04
C SER A 35 52.26 11.11 -19.75
N HIS A 36 51.00 10.69 -19.76
CA HIS A 36 50.65 9.31 -20.07
C HIS A 36 49.66 9.32 -21.23
N ASP A 37 50.17 8.91 -22.39
CA ASP A 37 49.37 8.44 -23.50
C ASP A 37 48.52 7.26 -23.01
N HIS A 38 47.22 7.49 -22.89
CA HIS A 38 46.24 6.42 -22.88
C HIS A 38 45.42 6.53 -24.16
N ASP A 39 45.78 5.67 -25.08
CA ASP A 39 45.02 5.31 -26.27
C ASP A 39 43.66 4.73 -25.83
N HIS A 40 42.64 5.59 -25.75
CA HIS A 40 41.26 5.17 -25.57
C HIS A 40 40.66 4.93 -26.94
N SER A 41 40.88 3.72 -27.44
CA SER A 41 40.04 3.12 -28.48
C SER A 41 38.58 3.15 -28.02
N HIS A 42 37.80 4.01 -28.66
CA HIS A 42 36.35 3.98 -28.63
C HIS A 42 35.87 2.74 -29.40
N ASP A 43 35.74 1.61 -28.71
CA ASP A 43 34.80 0.58 -29.16
C ASP A 43 34.29 -0.27 -27.99
N GLN A 44 33.46 0.35 -27.18
CA GLN A 44 32.38 -0.37 -26.52
C GLN A 44 31.14 0.46 -26.82
N SER A 45 30.41 0.08 -27.86
CA SER A 45 28.97 0.24 -27.88
C SER A 45 28.44 -0.36 -26.58
N HIS A 46 28.37 0.44 -25.53
CA HIS A 46 27.55 0.14 -24.38
C HIS A 46 26.13 0.16 -24.91
N ASP A 47 25.68 -1.01 -25.36
CA ASP A 47 24.28 -1.35 -25.45
C ASP A 47 23.76 -1.11 -24.03
N HIS A 48 23.34 0.13 -23.77
CA HIS A 48 22.51 0.51 -22.65
C HIS A 48 21.15 -0.14 -22.90
N GLN A 49 21.15 -1.46 -22.85
CA GLN A 49 19.96 -2.25 -22.73
C GLN A 49 19.49 -1.99 -21.30
N HIS A 50 18.83 -0.86 -21.09
CA HIS A 50 18.01 -0.62 -19.93
C HIS A 50 17.01 -1.78 -19.88
N HIS A 51 17.28 -2.72 -18.98
CA HIS A 51 16.71 -4.06 -19.04
C HIS A 51 15.49 -4.13 -18.12
N TYR A 52 14.33 -3.74 -18.63
CA TYR A 52 13.06 -3.67 -17.89
C TYR A 52 12.36 -5.04 -17.75
N GLY A 53 13.00 -6.02 -17.10
CA GLY A 53 12.32 -7.26 -16.66
C GLY A 53 11.98 -8.27 -17.76
N LYS A 54 12.93 -9.09 -18.19
CA LYS A 54 12.68 -10.15 -19.20
C LYS A 54 12.30 -11.49 -18.54
N GLY A 55 11.03 -11.64 -18.14
CA GLY A 55 10.41 -12.96 -17.84
C GLY A 55 9.20 -12.91 -16.89
N SER A 56 8.20 -13.80 -17.09
CA SER A 56 6.85 -13.74 -16.50
C SER A 56 6.82 -13.49 -14.99
N ALA A 57 6.14 -12.41 -14.59
CA ALA A 57 5.92 -11.91 -13.23
C ALA A 57 7.15 -11.39 -12.44
N GLY A 58 8.39 -11.72 -12.81
CA GLY A 58 9.58 -11.32 -12.03
C GLY A 58 9.62 -11.86 -10.58
N LEU A 59 8.64 -12.68 -10.21
CA LEU A 59 8.48 -13.28 -8.89
C LEU A 59 9.04 -14.70 -8.92
N HIS A 60 10.03 -14.98 -8.09
CA HIS A 60 10.62 -16.32 -7.98
C HIS A 60 10.32 -16.91 -6.61
N ILE A 61 9.46 -17.92 -6.57
CA ILE A 61 9.16 -18.69 -5.35
C ILE A 61 9.83 -20.05 -5.47
N ALA A 62 10.67 -20.40 -4.51
CA ALA A 62 11.40 -21.66 -4.51
C ALA A 62 10.43 -22.86 -4.60
N GLY A 63 10.60 -23.69 -5.64
CA GLY A 63 9.76 -24.87 -5.87
C GLY A 63 8.47 -24.63 -6.65
N MET A 64 8.24 -23.44 -7.22
CA MET A 64 7.08 -23.15 -8.09
C MET A 64 7.51 -22.61 -9.46
N SER A 65 6.83 -23.06 -10.52
CA SER A 65 7.00 -22.46 -11.86
C SER A 65 6.24 -21.14 -11.94
N GLN A 66 6.62 -20.26 -12.88
CA GLN A 66 5.95 -18.97 -13.06
C GLN A 66 4.49 -19.13 -13.46
N GLU A 67 4.15 -20.10 -14.30
CA GLU A 67 2.78 -20.41 -14.69
C GLU A 67 1.94 -20.80 -13.47
N LYS A 68 2.53 -21.59 -12.56
CA LYS A 68 1.86 -21.99 -11.32
C LYS A 68 1.65 -20.80 -10.39
N ILE A 69 2.59 -19.85 -10.32
CA ILE A 69 2.43 -18.62 -9.54
C ILE A 69 1.27 -17.80 -10.09
N VAL A 70 1.25 -17.54 -11.40
CA VAL A 70 0.16 -16.79 -12.06
C VAL A 70 -1.19 -17.49 -11.87
N GLN A 71 -1.26 -18.82 -11.99
CA GLN A 71 -2.50 -19.55 -11.76
C GLN A 71 -3.01 -19.38 -10.33
N VAL A 72 -2.12 -19.46 -9.34
CA VAL A 72 -2.51 -19.25 -7.93
C VAL A 72 -3.00 -17.83 -7.69
N GLU A 73 -2.35 -16.82 -8.27
CA GLU A 73 -2.80 -15.42 -8.18
C GLU A 73 -4.19 -15.23 -8.80
N LEU A 74 -4.42 -15.80 -9.98
CA LEU A 74 -5.73 -15.77 -10.66
C LEU A 74 -6.81 -16.48 -9.84
N ASP A 75 -6.50 -17.63 -9.26
CA ASP A 75 -7.43 -18.39 -8.42
C ASP A 75 -7.82 -17.59 -7.17
N ILE A 76 -6.85 -16.91 -6.54
CA ILE A 76 -7.09 -16.03 -5.39
C ILE A 76 -7.98 -14.84 -5.77
N LEU A 77 -7.66 -14.16 -6.87
CA LEU A 77 -8.45 -13.01 -7.34
C LEU A 77 -9.85 -13.42 -7.78
N SER A 78 -9.99 -14.56 -8.46
CA SER A 78 -11.30 -15.11 -8.83
C SER A 78 -12.12 -15.41 -7.59
N LYS A 79 -11.51 -16.03 -6.58
CA LYS A 79 -12.23 -16.35 -5.35
C LYS A 79 -12.65 -15.09 -4.60
N ASN A 80 -11.81 -14.05 -4.58
CA ASN A 80 -12.16 -12.75 -4.04
C ASN A 80 -13.34 -12.13 -4.80
N ASN A 81 -13.36 -12.20 -6.13
CA ASN A 81 -14.44 -11.65 -6.95
C ASN A 81 -15.80 -12.31 -6.67
N ASP A 82 -15.82 -13.61 -6.34
CA ASP A 82 -17.05 -14.28 -5.90
C ASP A 82 -17.60 -13.63 -4.62
N TYR A 83 -16.73 -13.38 -3.62
CA TYR A 83 -17.11 -12.70 -2.38
C TYR A 83 -17.55 -11.25 -2.64
N ALA A 84 -16.83 -10.52 -3.48
CA ALA A 84 -17.17 -9.15 -3.86
C ALA A 84 -18.54 -9.07 -4.55
N GLY A 85 -18.86 -10.05 -5.41
CA GLY A 85 -20.17 -10.20 -6.02
C GLY A 85 -21.29 -10.33 -4.99
N ASN A 86 -21.09 -11.16 -3.97
CA ASN A 86 -22.06 -11.34 -2.89
C ASN A 86 -22.22 -10.07 -2.04
N ASN A 87 -21.11 -9.44 -1.65
CA ASN A 87 -21.14 -8.18 -0.90
C ASN A 87 -21.90 -7.09 -1.65
N ARG A 88 -21.60 -6.92 -2.94
CA ARG A 88 -22.28 -5.94 -3.79
C ARG A 88 -23.78 -6.23 -3.90
N ALA A 89 -24.16 -7.50 -4.09
CA ALA A 89 -25.57 -7.87 -4.14
C ALA A 89 -26.28 -7.52 -2.83
N TYR A 90 -25.65 -7.78 -1.68
CA TYR A 90 -26.16 -7.39 -0.37
C TYR A 90 -26.31 -5.86 -0.23
N PHE A 91 -25.27 -5.10 -0.59
CA PHE A 91 -25.33 -3.64 -0.52
C PHE A 91 -26.43 -3.06 -1.41
N LEU A 92 -26.57 -3.56 -2.64
CA LEU A 92 -27.61 -3.11 -3.55
C LEU A 92 -29.03 -3.45 -3.06
N ASP A 93 -29.24 -4.68 -2.56
CA ASP A 93 -30.53 -5.10 -2.01
C ASP A 93 -30.97 -4.23 -0.82
N LYS A 94 -30.00 -3.80 -0.01
CA LYS A 94 -30.22 -3.00 1.19
C LYS A 94 -30.14 -1.49 0.98
N GLY A 95 -29.87 -1.01 -0.23
CA GLY A 95 -29.70 0.41 -0.50
C GLY A 95 -28.45 1.03 0.14
N ILE A 96 -27.43 0.22 0.45
CA ILE A 96 -26.19 0.65 1.11
C ILE A 96 -25.21 1.18 0.04
N LEU A 97 -24.79 2.44 0.16
CA LEU A 97 -23.71 2.98 -0.66
C LEU A 97 -22.36 2.73 0.04
N ALA A 98 -21.63 1.72 -0.43
CA ALA A 98 -20.30 1.37 0.07
C ALA A 98 -19.19 2.10 -0.72
N LEU A 99 -18.32 2.85 -0.02
CA LEU A 99 -17.20 3.61 -0.59
C LEU A 99 -15.88 3.14 0.03
N ASN A 100 -14.91 2.77 -0.81
CA ASN A 100 -13.61 2.24 -0.38
C ASN A 100 -12.52 3.31 -0.51
N LEU A 101 -12.05 3.86 0.61
CA LEU A 101 -10.98 4.87 0.64
C LEU A 101 -9.61 4.20 0.53
N VAL A 102 -8.90 4.45 -0.57
CA VAL A 102 -7.57 3.86 -0.85
C VAL A 102 -6.53 4.96 -0.95
N SER A 103 -5.43 4.85 -0.20
CA SER A 103 -4.35 5.85 -0.23
C SER A 103 -3.01 5.26 0.21
N SER A 104 -1.93 6.03 0.11
CA SER A 104 -0.69 5.74 0.82
C SER A 104 -0.87 5.85 2.35
N PRO A 105 0.02 5.24 3.15
CA PRO A 105 0.09 5.50 4.59
C PRO A 105 0.23 7.00 4.89
N GLY A 106 -0.46 7.48 5.93
CA GLY A 106 -0.32 8.88 6.38
C GLY A 106 -0.91 9.95 5.46
N SER A 107 -1.63 9.60 4.39
CA SER A 107 -2.27 10.56 3.49
C SER A 107 -3.50 11.27 4.10
N GLY A 108 -3.88 10.95 5.33
CA GLY A 108 -4.96 11.62 6.06
C GLY A 108 -6.37 11.05 5.82
N LYS A 109 -6.51 9.80 5.37
CA LYS A 109 -7.81 9.11 5.19
C LYS A 109 -8.69 9.22 6.42
N THR A 110 -8.18 8.80 7.57
CA THR A 110 -8.97 8.85 8.80
C THR A 110 -9.37 10.27 9.18
N SER A 111 -8.50 11.26 8.94
CA SER A 111 -8.81 12.66 9.27
C SER A 111 -9.89 13.26 8.37
N ILE A 112 -9.87 12.95 7.06
CA ILE A 112 -10.95 13.37 6.16
C ILE A 112 -12.24 12.61 6.49
N LEU A 113 -12.15 11.34 6.87
CA LEU A 113 -13.29 10.52 7.26
C LEU A 113 -13.94 11.05 8.54
N GLU A 114 -13.18 11.25 9.63
CA GLU A 114 -13.67 11.85 10.89
C GLU A 114 -14.44 13.15 10.64
N THR A 115 -13.86 14.05 9.84
CA THR A 115 -14.48 15.35 9.52
C THR A 115 -15.77 15.18 8.71
N SER A 116 -15.81 14.20 7.79
CA SER A 116 -16.97 13.91 6.97
C SER A 116 -18.10 13.30 7.80
N LEU A 117 -17.78 12.32 8.66
CA LEU A 117 -18.75 11.66 9.53
C LEU A 117 -19.44 12.66 10.48
N VAL A 118 -18.67 13.54 11.13
CA VAL A 118 -19.24 14.56 12.03
C VAL A 118 -20.22 15.48 11.30
N LYS A 119 -20.00 15.76 10.02
CA LYS A 119 -20.87 16.64 9.22
C LYS A 119 -22.10 15.92 8.65
N LEU A 120 -22.01 14.61 8.43
CA LEU A 120 -23.02 13.85 7.69
C LEU A 120 -23.91 12.97 8.57
N LYS A 121 -23.50 12.66 9.81
CA LYS A 121 -24.19 11.69 10.69
C LYS A 121 -25.62 12.08 11.09
N ASP A 122 -25.97 13.36 10.99
CA ASP A 122 -27.33 13.84 11.29
C ASP A 122 -28.26 13.72 10.07
N GLU A 123 -27.72 13.47 8.87
CA GLU A 123 -28.46 13.35 7.60
C GLU A 123 -28.52 11.90 7.09
N PHE A 124 -27.49 11.10 7.38
CA PHE A 124 -27.35 9.73 6.87
C PHE A 124 -27.08 8.75 8.02
N SER A 125 -27.56 7.51 7.90
CA SER A 125 -27.00 6.41 8.72
C SER A 125 -25.61 6.08 8.17
N LEU A 126 -24.59 6.15 9.04
CA LEU A 126 -23.20 5.95 8.68
C LEU A 126 -22.64 4.75 9.45
N LYS A 127 -21.84 3.93 8.78
CA LYS A 127 -21.03 2.86 9.38
C LYS A 127 -19.64 2.87 8.77
N VAL A 128 -18.65 2.41 9.53
CA VAL A 128 -17.26 2.34 9.05
C VAL A 128 -16.65 0.96 9.26
N ILE A 129 -15.94 0.47 8.25
CA ILE A 129 -15.00 -0.63 8.37
C ILE A 129 -13.59 -0.04 8.24
N GLU A 130 -12.79 -0.21 9.29
CA GLU A 130 -11.40 0.25 9.34
C GLU A 130 -10.44 -0.91 9.09
N GLY A 131 -9.62 -0.82 8.06
CA GLY A 131 -8.61 -1.81 7.70
C GLY A 131 -7.21 -1.34 8.08
N ASP A 132 -6.60 -2.01 9.06
CA ASP A 132 -5.20 -1.79 9.46
C ASP A 132 -4.49 -3.15 9.63
N GLN A 133 -3.17 -3.16 9.72
CA GLN A 133 -2.38 -4.36 9.94
C GLN A 133 -2.50 -4.87 11.37
N GLN A 134 -2.50 -3.98 12.37
CA GLN A 134 -2.37 -4.40 13.77
C GLN A 134 -3.12 -3.55 14.80
N THR A 135 -3.36 -2.26 14.57
CA THR A 135 -3.86 -1.36 15.63
C THR A 135 -5.36 -1.14 15.51
N THR A 136 -5.98 -0.71 16.61
CA THR A 136 -7.39 -0.24 16.64
C THR A 136 -7.48 1.28 16.62
N ASN A 137 -6.35 1.97 16.45
CA ASN A 137 -6.24 3.41 16.70
C ASN A 137 -7.22 4.23 15.85
N ASP A 138 -7.37 3.85 14.58
CA ASP A 138 -8.24 4.55 13.65
C ASP A 138 -9.72 4.21 13.90
N ALA A 139 -10.05 2.94 14.18
CA ALA A 139 -11.42 2.59 14.63
C ALA A 139 -11.82 3.31 15.93
N ASP A 140 -10.92 3.42 16.92
CA ASP A 140 -11.19 4.13 18.17
C ASP A 140 -11.37 5.64 17.95
N ARG A 141 -10.68 6.20 16.96
CA ARG A 141 -10.85 7.60 16.54
C ARG A 141 -12.19 7.82 15.86
N ILE A 142 -12.58 6.94 14.94
CA ILE A 142 -13.90 7.01 14.29
C ILE A 142 -15.02 6.86 15.31
N ASN A 143 -14.95 5.89 16.21
CA ASN A 143 -15.98 5.67 17.23
C ASN A 143 -16.22 6.92 18.11
N LYS A 144 -15.18 7.75 18.36
CA LYS A 144 -15.33 9.02 19.10
C LYS A 144 -16.18 10.07 18.37
N THR A 145 -16.41 9.92 17.06
CA THR A 145 -17.33 10.77 16.29
C THR A 145 -18.81 10.46 16.59
N GLY A 146 -19.08 9.30 17.22
CA GLY A 146 -20.41 8.76 17.46
C GLY A 146 -20.96 7.87 16.34
N VAL A 147 -20.12 7.55 15.35
CA VAL A 147 -20.43 6.59 14.28
C VAL A 147 -19.78 5.24 14.60
N ASP A 148 -20.52 4.15 14.44
CA ASP A 148 -20.01 2.80 14.71
C ASP A 148 -18.95 2.40 13.68
N ALA A 149 -17.78 2.01 14.17
CA ALA A 149 -16.68 1.48 13.38
C ALA A 149 -16.24 0.10 13.87
N VAL A 150 -16.02 -0.82 12.93
CA VAL A 150 -15.39 -2.11 13.18
C VAL A 150 -13.98 -2.13 12.61
N GLN A 151 -13.02 -2.51 13.46
CA GLN A 151 -11.64 -2.75 13.05
C GLN A 151 -11.51 -4.15 12.42
N VAL A 152 -10.86 -4.19 11.27
CA VAL A 152 -10.34 -5.41 10.64
C VAL A 152 -8.82 -5.36 10.68
N ASN A 153 -8.22 -6.32 11.40
CA ASN A 153 -6.78 -6.48 11.47
C ASN A 153 -6.31 -7.49 10.40
N THR A 154 -5.61 -7.00 9.39
CA THR A 154 -5.13 -7.81 8.26
C THR A 154 -3.82 -8.57 8.57
N GLY A 155 -3.22 -8.30 9.74
CA GLY A 155 -1.97 -8.92 10.19
C GLY A 155 -0.79 -8.48 9.33
N LYS A 156 -0.41 -9.30 8.34
CA LYS A 156 0.64 -8.95 7.37
C LYS A 156 0.07 -8.57 6.00
N GLY A 157 -1.25 -8.58 5.85
CA GLY A 157 -1.93 -8.13 4.64
C GLY A 157 -1.64 -6.67 4.35
N CYS A 158 -1.56 -6.32 3.06
CA CYS A 158 -1.37 -4.93 2.60
C CYS A 158 -2.67 -4.30 2.09
N HIS A 159 -3.80 -5.00 2.22
CA HIS A 159 -5.13 -4.60 1.74
C HIS A 159 -6.20 -5.39 2.50
N LEU A 160 -7.43 -4.89 2.47
CA LEU A 160 -8.64 -5.67 2.76
C LEU A 160 -9.04 -6.49 1.54
N ASP A 161 -9.59 -7.69 1.76
CA ASP A 161 -10.27 -8.49 0.73
C ASP A 161 -11.80 -8.51 0.96
N ALA A 162 -12.55 -8.96 -0.03
CA ALA A 162 -14.01 -8.97 0.03
C ALA A 162 -14.56 -9.88 1.14
N ASN A 163 -13.88 -10.98 1.46
CA ASN A 163 -14.32 -11.88 2.53
C ASN A 163 -14.16 -11.21 3.90
N MET A 164 -13.06 -10.47 4.12
CA MET A 164 -12.87 -9.66 5.33
C MET A 164 -13.98 -8.61 5.49
N VAL A 165 -14.33 -7.90 4.42
CA VAL A 165 -15.43 -6.92 4.43
C VAL A 165 -16.77 -7.59 4.70
N GLY A 166 -17.04 -8.74 4.07
CA GLY A 166 -18.21 -9.58 4.30
C GLY A 166 -18.42 -9.89 5.78
N ASN A 167 -17.38 -10.46 6.40
CA ASN A 167 -17.40 -10.80 7.82
C ASN A 167 -17.55 -9.55 8.72
N ALA A 168 -17.01 -8.40 8.31
CA ALA A 168 -17.11 -7.18 9.09
C ALA A 168 -18.54 -6.61 9.10
N PHE A 169 -19.21 -6.52 7.95
CA PHE A 169 -20.57 -5.95 7.92
C PHE A 169 -21.62 -6.87 8.57
N ASP A 170 -21.39 -8.19 8.61
CA ASP A 170 -22.22 -9.13 9.37
C ASP A 170 -22.23 -8.79 10.87
N THR A 171 -21.17 -8.16 11.38
CA THR A 171 -21.07 -7.75 12.79
C THR A 171 -21.59 -6.33 13.05
N LEU A 172 -21.53 -5.44 12.06
CA LEU A 172 -21.93 -4.03 12.19
C LEU A 172 -23.46 -3.83 12.24
N ASN A 173 -24.25 -4.82 11.84
CA ASN A 173 -25.70 -4.72 11.70
C ASN A 173 -26.10 -3.44 10.94
N ILE A 174 -25.58 -3.30 9.72
CA ILE A 174 -25.76 -2.11 8.89
C ILE A 174 -27.24 -1.94 8.53
N GLU A 175 -27.79 -0.75 8.79
CA GLU A 175 -29.18 -0.44 8.46
C GLU A 175 -29.39 -0.28 6.94
N GLU A 176 -30.63 -0.49 6.49
CA GLU A 176 -31.02 -0.20 5.11
C GLU A 176 -30.88 1.30 4.79
N ASP A 177 -30.67 1.62 3.50
CA ASP A 177 -30.54 2.99 2.99
C ASP A 177 -29.44 3.82 3.70
N SER A 178 -28.28 3.21 3.92
CA SER A 178 -27.15 3.79 4.68
C SER A 178 -25.89 4.02 3.83
N LEU A 179 -24.90 4.72 4.40
CA LEU A 179 -23.57 4.86 3.83
C LEU A 179 -22.57 4.01 4.62
N LEU A 180 -21.81 3.19 3.90
CA LEU A 180 -20.71 2.42 4.45
C LEU A 180 -19.38 2.98 3.92
N PHE A 181 -18.55 3.49 4.82
CA PHE A 181 -17.16 3.81 4.48
C PHE A 181 -16.26 2.63 4.82
N ILE A 182 -15.40 2.24 3.89
CA ILE A 182 -14.37 1.24 4.08
C ILE A 182 -13.04 1.97 3.96
N GLU A 183 -12.38 2.24 5.09
CA GLU A 183 -11.01 2.77 5.07
C GLU A 183 -10.04 1.60 4.90
N ASN A 184 -9.39 1.52 3.74
CA ASN A 184 -8.46 0.43 3.44
C ASN A 184 -7.09 0.66 4.10
N VAL A 185 -6.30 -0.41 4.14
CA VAL A 185 -4.89 -0.33 4.55
C VAL A 185 -4.17 0.69 3.68
N GLY A 186 -3.32 1.52 4.29
CA GLY A 186 -2.48 2.48 3.55
C GLY A 186 -1.54 1.78 2.56
N ASN A 187 -1.97 1.62 1.31
CA ASN A 187 -1.21 1.03 0.22
C ASN A 187 -1.86 1.43 -1.12
N LEU A 188 -1.07 1.85 -2.11
CA LEU A 188 -1.59 2.23 -3.44
C LEU A 188 -1.47 1.14 -4.50
N VAL A 189 -0.90 -0.01 -4.16
CA VAL A 189 -0.62 -1.11 -5.09
C VAL A 189 -1.57 -2.26 -4.84
N CYS A 190 -1.52 -2.88 -3.65
CA CYS A 190 -2.30 -4.08 -3.37
C CYS A 190 -3.82 -3.85 -3.50
N PRO A 191 -4.41 -2.79 -2.91
CA PRO A 191 -5.87 -2.61 -2.95
C PRO A 191 -6.44 -2.40 -4.35
N ALA A 192 -5.63 -2.00 -5.33
CA ALA A 192 -6.09 -1.78 -6.70
C ALA A 192 -6.60 -3.07 -7.37
N ALA A 193 -6.02 -4.23 -7.02
CA ALA A 193 -6.36 -5.51 -7.61
C ALA A 193 -7.56 -6.21 -6.94
N PHE A 194 -7.93 -5.79 -5.73
CA PHE A 194 -8.96 -6.46 -4.93
C PHE A 194 -10.26 -5.64 -4.93
N ASP A 195 -11.29 -6.22 -5.49
CA ASP A 195 -12.67 -5.76 -5.39
C ASP A 195 -13.25 -6.19 -4.04
N LEU A 196 -13.94 -5.30 -3.32
CA LEU A 196 -14.59 -5.60 -2.04
C LEU A 196 -16.12 -5.69 -2.19
N GLY A 197 -16.64 -5.40 -3.39
CA GLY A 197 -18.06 -5.22 -3.64
C GLY A 197 -18.53 -3.78 -3.48
N GLU A 198 -17.61 -2.84 -3.25
CA GLU A 198 -17.89 -1.41 -3.14
C GLU A 198 -18.50 -0.83 -4.42
N TYR A 199 -19.17 0.32 -4.28
CA TYR A 199 -19.64 1.08 -5.44
C TYR A 199 -18.48 1.75 -6.17
N CYS A 200 -17.55 2.36 -5.42
CA CYS A 200 -16.32 2.90 -5.99
C CYS A 200 -15.16 2.92 -4.98
N LYS A 201 -13.95 2.86 -5.54
CA LYS A 201 -12.70 3.23 -4.87
C LYS A 201 -12.51 4.74 -4.98
N VAL A 202 -12.16 5.38 -3.86
CA VAL A 202 -11.92 6.82 -3.73
C VAL A 202 -10.46 7.06 -3.37
#